data_AF-A0A1F9A7G3-F1
#
_entry.id   AF-A0A1F9A7G3-F1
#
_cell.length_a   1.000
_cell.length_b   1.000
_cell.length_c   1.000
_cell.angle_alpha   90.00
_cell.angle_beta   90.00
_cell.angle_gamma   90.00
#
_symmetry.space_group_name_H-M   'P 1'
#
loop_
_entity.id
_entity.type
_entity.pdbx_description
1 polymer ?
#
loop_
_entity_poly.entity_id
_entity_poly.type
_entity_poly.pdbx_seq_one_letter_code
_entity_poly.pdbx_strand_id
1 'polypeptide(L)'
;MFELDENYDIGARIKVIGVGGGGCNALNTMIDLKLEGVGFIAANTDAQVLKISQSTVKIQLGERITGGRGAGADPEIGRKATLESADLIREALDGADMVFITAGLGGGTGTGGAPIVANIAKEVGALSVAIVTKPFNFEGRKRHLQAEQGWQELNRYTDTLITIPNQRLLTVSGKEMPLLEAFRKADEILYQAAKGISDLILVPGLINLDFADVKTVMSEMGMAMMGMGIASGENRAVEAAQKAISSPLLEDISIHGAKGILLNITGGPDLTLHEINEASTLIQKETCEEANIIFGAVIDKRMNGQMRVTVIATGLGQEEEKQERLRRLRVIPDESEENMDIPTFLRRGKSIDQFSDFRFHKAAEPFPEVEERYDVPTFMRKQPD
;
A
#
# COMPACT_ATOMS: atom_id res chain seq x y z
N MET A 1 31.41 -27.25 28.90
CA MET A 1 31.66 -25.81 28.66
C MET A 1 30.77 -25.46 27.50
N PHE A 2 29.86 -24.51 27.72
CA PHE A 2 28.70 -24.25 26.86
C PHE A 2 29.12 -23.90 25.43
N GLU A 3 28.62 -24.66 24.45
CA GLU A 3 28.51 -24.21 23.06
C GLU A 3 27.40 -23.15 23.05
N LEU A 4 27.79 -21.90 22.79
CA LEU A 4 26.86 -20.85 22.43
C LEU A 4 26.41 -21.14 21.00
N ASP A 5 25.26 -21.80 20.87
CA ASP A 5 24.44 -21.78 19.67
C ASP A 5 23.94 -20.34 19.50
N GLU A 6 24.79 -19.45 19.00
CA GLU A 6 24.34 -18.22 18.37
C GLU A 6 23.72 -18.63 17.03
N ASN A 7 22.45 -19.05 17.09
CA ASN A 7 21.58 -19.05 15.93
C ASN A 7 21.48 -17.60 15.45
N TYR A 8 22.39 -17.22 14.55
CA TYR A 8 22.16 -16.13 13.63
C TYR A 8 20.88 -16.50 12.87
N ASP A 9 19.76 -15.87 13.22
CA ASP A 9 18.57 -15.84 12.38
C ASP A 9 18.97 -15.08 11.09
N ILE A 10 19.49 -15.81 10.09
CA ILE A 10 19.91 -15.28 8.79
C ILE A 10 18.68 -14.96 7.90
N GLY A 11 17.46 -15.20 8.39
CA GLY A 11 16.21 -14.90 7.70
C GLY A 11 15.78 -13.44 7.84
N ALA A 12 15.11 -12.92 6.82
CA ALA A 12 14.48 -11.59 6.88
C ALA A 12 13.42 -11.55 8.00
N ARG A 13 13.49 -10.54 8.87
CA ARG A 13 12.55 -10.37 9.99
C ARG A 13 11.30 -9.65 9.51
N ILE A 14 10.23 -10.42 9.33
CA ILE A 14 8.93 -9.90 8.89
C ILE A 14 8.03 -9.66 10.10
N LYS A 15 7.41 -8.47 10.18
CA LYS A 15 6.38 -8.15 11.18
C LYS A 15 5.07 -7.76 10.50
N VAL A 16 3.93 -8.15 11.07
CA VAL A 16 2.59 -7.73 10.65
C VAL A 16 1.97 -6.90 11.77
N ILE A 17 1.58 -5.68 11.44
CA ILE A 17 0.85 -4.78 12.34
C ILE A 17 -0.58 -4.56 11.85
N GLY A 18 -1.55 -4.99 12.68
CA GLY A 18 -2.98 -4.80 12.45
C GLY A 18 -3.48 -3.55 13.15
N VAL A 19 -3.93 -2.55 12.37
CA VAL A 19 -4.36 -1.24 12.88
C VAL A 19 -5.89 -1.13 12.87
N GLY A 20 -6.46 -0.86 14.05
CA GLY A 20 -7.90 -0.73 14.24
C GLY A 20 -8.66 -2.06 14.19
N GLY A 21 -9.99 -2.01 14.23
CA GLY A 21 -10.83 -3.22 14.33
C GLY A 21 -10.67 -4.19 13.17
N GLY A 22 -10.78 -3.70 11.92
CA GLY A 22 -10.60 -4.54 10.73
C GLY A 22 -9.21 -5.15 10.62
N GLY A 23 -8.16 -4.37 10.91
CA GLY A 23 -6.78 -4.87 10.93
C GLY A 23 -6.55 -5.92 12.02
N CYS A 24 -7.12 -5.73 13.21
CA CYS A 24 -7.05 -6.73 14.30
C CYS A 24 -7.78 -8.03 13.93
N ASN A 25 -8.92 -7.96 13.23
CA ASN A 25 -9.66 -9.15 12.79
C ASN A 25 -8.87 -9.95 11.74
N ALA A 26 -8.31 -9.25 10.75
CA ALA A 26 -7.43 -9.85 9.76
C ALA A 26 -6.20 -10.50 10.41
N LEU A 27 -5.60 -9.82 11.39
CA LEU A 27 -4.46 -10.34 12.13
C LEU A 27 -4.81 -11.61 12.93
N ASN A 28 -5.96 -11.65 13.61
CA ASN A 28 -6.43 -12.86 14.27
C ASN A 28 -6.63 -14.01 13.26
N THR A 29 -7.19 -13.71 12.08
CA THR A 29 -7.35 -14.69 11.00
C THR A 29 -6.00 -15.23 10.51
N MET A 30 -4.97 -14.39 10.40
CA MET A 30 -3.62 -14.81 10.05
C MET A 30 -2.98 -15.72 11.11
N ILE A 31 -3.26 -15.45 12.39
CA ILE A 31 -2.81 -16.30 13.51
C ILE A 31 -3.54 -17.64 13.50
N ASP A 32 -4.87 -17.64 13.35
CA ASP A 32 -5.70 -18.85 13.30
C ASP A 32 -5.31 -19.77 12.13
N LEU A 33 -4.97 -19.18 10.97
CA LEU A 33 -4.50 -19.89 9.79
C LEU A 33 -3.00 -20.26 9.83
N LYS A 34 -2.32 -19.94 10.94
CA LYS A 34 -0.91 -20.28 11.22
C LYS A 34 0.06 -19.77 10.15
N LEU A 35 0.06 -18.45 9.93
CA LEU A 35 1.13 -17.82 9.16
C LEU A 35 2.44 -17.89 9.97
N GLU A 36 3.43 -18.63 9.45
CA GLU A 36 4.70 -18.93 10.14
C GLU A 36 5.78 -17.89 9.82
N GLY A 37 6.75 -17.74 10.73
CA GLY A 37 7.94 -16.89 10.54
C GLY A 37 7.67 -15.37 10.56
N VAL A 38 6.50 -14.96 11.06
CA VAL A 38 6.08 -13.55 11.10
C VAL A 38 5.70 -13.13 12.52
N GLY A 39 6.17 -11.95 12.95
CA GLY A 39 5.81 -11.36 14.24
C GLY A 39 4.53 -10.55 14.15
N PHE A 40 3.52 -10.85 14.99
CA PHE A 40 2.23 -10.14 14.98
C PHE A 40 2.16 -9.03 16.03
N ILE A 41 1.61 -7.88 15.63
CA ILE A 41 1.39 -6.71 16.48
C ILE A 41 -0.04 -6.20 16.28
N ALA A 42 -0.86 -6.18 17.32
CA ALA A 42 -2.19 -5.58 17.28
C ALA A 42 -2.15 -4.15 17.84
N ALA A 43 -2.64 -3.17 17.08
CA ALA A 43 -2.68 -1.77 17.48
C ALA A 43 -4.10 -1.19 17.35
N ASN A 44 -4.70 -0.77 18.46
CA ASN A 44 -6.07 -0.24 18.43
C ASN A 44 -6.32 0.79 19.54
N THR A 45 -7.21 1.74 19.28
CA THR A 45 -7.72 2.69 20.29
C THR A 45 -8.81 2.10 21.16
N ASP A 46 -9.43 1.00 20.74
CA ASP A 46 -10.42 0.27 21.53
C ASP A 46 -9.76 -0.87 22.34
N ALA A 47 -9.78 -0.72 23.67
CA ALA A 47 -9.19 -1.68 24.59
C ALA A 47 -9.95 -3.01 24.63
N GLN A 48 -11.24 -3.02 24.29
CA GLN A 48 -12.03 -4.25 24.24
C GLN A 48 -11.58 -5.12 23.07
N VAL A 49 -11.30 -4.49 21.92
CA VAL A 49 -10.80 -5.19 20.73
C VAL A 49 -9.39 -5.76 20.99
N LEU A 50 -8.51 -5.04 21.69
CA LEU A 50 -7.17 -5.56 22.02
C LEU A 50 -7.22 -6.74 23.00
N LYS A 51 -8.17 -6.75 23.95
CA LYS A 51 -8.31 -7.86 24.89
C LYS A 51 -8.60 -9.18 24.18
N ILE A 52 -9.45 -9.17 23.16
CA ILE A 52 -9.80 -10.35 22.37
C ILE A 52 -8.78 -10.71 21.29
N SER A 53 -7.81 -9.83 20.99
CA SER A 53 -6.76 -10.14 20.01
C SER A 53 -5.89 -11.30 20.47
N GLN A 54 -5.54 -12.18 19.54
CA GLN A 54 -4.62 -13.31 19.78
C GLN A 54 -3.14 -12.92 19.62
N SER A 55 -2.86 -11.67 19.24
CA SER A 55 -1.50 -11.18 19.03
C SER A 55 -0.68 -11.18 20.33
N THR A 56 0.60 -11.57 20.23
CA THR A 56 1.56 -11.52 21.34
C THR A 56 1.86 -10.09 21.77
N VAL A 57 1.96 -9.15 20.81
CA VAL A 57 2.25 -7.74 21.08
C VAL A 57 0.98 -6.92 20.86
N LYS A 58 0.55 -6.20 21.90
CA LYS A 58 -0.67 -5.39 21.87
C LYS A 58 -0.37 -3.96 22.26
N ILE A 59 -0.68 -3.02 21.39
CA ILE A 59 -0.43 -1.59 21.57
C ILE A 59 -1.77 -0.88 21.67
N GLN A 60 -2.06 -0.38 22.87
CA GLN A 60 -3.18 0.52 23.08
C GLN A 60 -2.82 1.90 22.53
N LEU A 61 -3.54 2.33 21.50
CA LEU A 61 -3.36 3.63 20.88
C LEU A 61 -4.13 4.70 21.65
N GLY A 62 -3.49 5.85 21.89
CA GLY A 62 -4.11 7.03 22.46
C GLY A 62 -4.86 6.79 23.77
N GLU A 63 -4.17 6.22 24.76
CA GLU A 63 -4.74 5.94 26.08
C GLU A 63 -5.30 7.22 26.73
N ARG A 64 -4.58 8.35 26.60
CA ARG A 64 -5.03 9.64 27.15
C ARG A 64 -6.13 10.29 26.30
N ILE A 65 -6.08 10.14 24.97
CA ILE A 65 -7.04 10.77 24.05
C ILE A 65 -8.42 10.08 24.09
N THR A 66 -8.43 8.74 24.08
CA THR A 66 -9.66 7.96 23.88
C THR A 66 -10.14 7.28 25.17
N GLY A 67 -9.28 7.17 26.19
CA GLY A 67 -9.57 6.39 27.39
C GLY A 67 -9.89 4.93 27.09
N GLY A 68 -9.37 4.38 25.98
CA GLY A 68 -9.61 3.00 25.55
C GLY A 68 -10.98 2.74 24.91
N ARG A 69 -11.74 3.78 24.53
CA ARG A 69 -13.11 3.67 23.98
C ARG A 69 -13.19 3.72 22.46
N GLY A 70 -12.04 3.74 21.78
CA GLY A 70 -12.00 3.85 20.32
C GLY A 70 -12.05 5.29 19.78
N ALA A 71 -11.84 5.43 18.48
CA ALA A 71 -11.76 6.72 17.78
C ALA A 71 -13.11 7.25 17.26
N GLY A 72 -14.24 6.60 17.56
CA GLY A 72 -15.58 7.09 17.18
C GLY A 72 -15.83 7.29 15.69
N ALA A 73 -15.16 6.51 14.82
CA ALA A 73 -15.17 6.67 13.36
C ALA A 73 -14.62 8.02 12.85
N ASP A 74 -13.83 8.70 13.67
CA ASP A 74 -13.09 9.91 13.29
C ASP A 74 -11.61 9.58 13.00
N PRO A 75 -11.15 9.71 11.74
CA PRO A 75 -9.76 9.50 11.36
C PRO A 75 -8.77 10.42 12.09
N GLU A 76 -9.15 11.66 12.40
CA GLU A 76 -8.25 12.61 13.07
C GLU A 76 -7.96 12.19 14.52
N ILE A 77 -8.95 11.61 15.20
CA ILE A 77 -8.75 11.01 16.53
C ILE A 77 -7.83 9.79 16.42
N GLY A 78 -8.05 8.93 15.42
CA GLY A 78 -7.19 7.77 15.15
C GLY A 78 -5.73 8.17 14.90
N ARG A 79 -5.52 9.23 14.12
CA ARG A 79 -4.21 9.78 13.81
C ARG A 79 -3.50 10.33 15.05
N LYS A 80 -4.16 11.19 15.82
CA LYS A 80 -3.61 11.75 17.08
C LYS A 80 -3.31 10.67 18.10
N ALA A 81 -4.18 9.68 18.24
CA ALA A 81 -3.98 8.53 19.12
C ALA A 81 -2.77 7.69 18.71
N THR A 82 -2.53 7.53 17.41
CA THR A 82 -1.38 6.78 16.91
C THR A 82 -0.07 7.57 17.09
N LEU A 83 -0.09 8.88 16.86
CA LEU A 83 1.03 9.78 17.13
C LEU A 83 1.42 9.79 18.62
N GLU A 84 0.44 9.77 19.53
CA GLU A 84 0.68 9.68 20.97
C GLU A 84 1.49 8.42 21.34
N SER A 85 1.20 7.30 20.66
CA SER A 85 1.83 5.99 20.91
C SER A 85 2.96 5.68 19.93
N ALA A 86 3.51 6.68 19.23
CA ALA A 86 4.50 6.49 18.17
C ALA A 86 5.78 5.78 18.67
N ASP A 87 6.24 6.09 19.88
CA ASP A 87 7.46 5.48 20.44
C ASP A 87 7.28 3.98 20.72
N LEU A 88 6.10 3.59 21.23
CA LEU A 88 5.75 2.17 21.43
C LEU A 88 5.69 1.41 20.11
N ILE A 89 5.16 2.05 19.06
CA ILE A 89 5.11 1.46 17.71
C ILE A 89 6.52 1.31 17.17
N ARG A 90 7.40 2.31 17.34
CA ARG A 90 8.79 2.26 16.90
C ARG A 90 9.56 1.13 17.58
N GLU A 91 9.42 0.98 18.89
CA GLU A 91 10.03 -0.12 19.65
C GLU A 91 9.51 -1.48 19.17
N ALA A 92 8.20 -1.61 18.95
CA ALA A 92 7.61 -2.85 18.45
C ALA A 92 8.05 -3.20 17.02
N LEU A 93 8.32 -2.20 16.18
CA LEU A 93 8.78 -2.39 14.80
C LEU A 93 10.31 -2.50 14.67
N ASP A 94 11.06 -2.24 15.74
CA ASP A 94 12.51 -2.22 15.69
C ASP A 94 13.10 -3.56 15.21
N GLY A 95 14.13 -3.47 14.36
CA GLY A 95 14.75 -4.61 13.70
C GLY A 95 13.88 -5.34 12.65
N ALA A 96 12.71 -4.83 12.26
CA ALA A 96 11.98 -5.42 11.13
C ALA A 96 12.68 -5.07 9.80
N ASP A 97 12.93 -6.07 8.95
CA ASP A 97 13.37 -5.86 7.57
C ASP A 97 12.17 -5.50 6.67
N MET A 98 11.00 -6.04 7.03
CA MET A 98 9.74 -5.84 6.32
C MET A 98 8.56 -5.72 7.30
N VAL A 99 7.67 -4.76 7.05
CA VAL A 99 6.46 -4.53 7.85
C VAL A 99 5.23 -4.57 6.97
N PHE A 100 4.35 -5.54 7.24
CA PHE A 100 3.01 -5.59 6.68
C PHE A 100 2.04 -4.79 7.53
N ILE A 101 1.40 -3.78 6.94
CA ILE A 101 0.43 -2.93 7.63
C ILE A 101 -0.95 -3.30 7.15
N THR A 102 -1.77 -3.90 8.01
CA THR A 102 -3.14 -4.27 7.66
C THR A 102 -4.17 -3.40 8.37
N ALA A 103 -5.11 -2.85 7.62
CA ALA A 103 -6.16 -1.98 8.14
C ALA A 103 -7.42 -2.03 7.27
N GLY A 104 -8.58 -1.91 7.91
CA GLY A 104 -9.83 -1.59 7.23
C GLY A 104 -10.01 -0.08 7.14
N LEU A 105 -10.02 0.46 5.92
CA LEU A 105 -10.22 1.88 5.69
C LEU A 105 -11.70 2.27 5.81
N GLY A 106 -11.95 3.54 6.12
CA GLY A 106 -13.29 4.10 6.35
C GLY A 106 -13.72 4.12 7.81
N GLY A 107 -12.96 3.49 8.71
CA GLY A 107 -13.09 3.69 10.16
C GLY A 107 -12.32 4.92 10.67
N GLY A 108 -12.23 5.08 11.99
CA GLY A 108 -11.39 6.14 12.60
C GLY A 108 -9.95 5.67 12.80
N THR A 109 -9.77 4.60 13.57
CA THR A 109 -8.44 4.10 13.95
C THR A 109 -7.61 3.61 12.78
N GLY A 110 -8.17 2.73 11.93
CA GLY A 110 -7.45 2.19 10.78
C GLY A 110 -7.05 3.27 9.78
N THR A 111 -8.02 4.09 9.36
CA THR A 111 -7.84 5.16 8.38
C THR A 111 -6.81 6.21 8.82
N GLY A 112 -6.87 6.67 10.08
CA GLY A 112 -5.95 7.70 10.58
C GLY A 112 -4.64 7.16 11.14
N GLY A 113 -4.63 5.91 11.62
CA GLY A 113 -3.46 5.30 12.25
C GLY A 113 -2.52 4.61 11.26
N ALA A 114 -3.06 3.94 10.23
CA ALA A 114 -2.23 3.20 9.26
C ALA A 114 -1.17 4.07 8.56
N PRO A 115 -1.45 5.33 8.13
CA PRO A 115 -0.43 6.19 7.52
C PRO A 115 0.71 6.54 8.48
N ILE A 116 0.40 6.75 9.77
CA ILE A 116 1.41 7.04 10.79
C ILE A 116 2.29 5.84 11.05
N VAL A 117 1.70 4.64 11.12
CA VAL A 117 2.45 3.38 11.25
C VAL A 117 3.35 3.19 10.03
N ALA A 118 2.88 3.48 8.81
CA ALA A 118 3.69 3.39 7.60
C ALA A 118 4.89 4.34 7.63
N ASN A 119 4.68 5.58 8.08
CA ASN A 119 5.77 6.52 8.24
C ASN A 119 6.81 6.03 9.26
N ILE A 120 6.38 5.48 10.40
CA ILE A 120 7.30 4.92 11.41
C ILE A 120 8.03 3.69 10.86
N ALA A 121 7.36 2.82 10.11
CA ALA A 121 8.00 1.66 9.45
C ALA A 121 9.13 2.09 8.49
N LYS A 122 8.90 3.18 7.74
CA LYS A 122 9.91 3.77 6.87
C LYS A 122 11.07 4.42 7.65
N GLU A 123 10.78 5.09 8.75
CA GLU A 123 11.80 5.67 9.65
C GLU A 123 12.74 4.61 10.25
N VAL A 124 12.23 3.41 10.56
CA VAL A 124 13.06 2.29 11.04
C VAL A 124 13.80 1.55 9.93
N GLY A 125 13.61 1.96 8.66
CA GLY A 125 14.29 1.38 7.50
C GLY A 125 13.69 0.08 6.97
N ALA A 126 12.49 -0.29 7.44
CA ALA A 126 11.79 -1.48 6.97
C ALA A 126 11.06 -1.24 5.65
N LEU A 127 10.98 -2.26 4.79
CA LEU A 127 10.12 -2.23 3.62
C LEU A 127 8.65 -2.22 4.06
N SER A 128 7.93 -1.16 3.70
CA SER A 128 6.56 -0.92 4.15
C SER A 128 5.53 -1.35 3.11
N VAL A 129 4.83 -2.45 3.39
CA VAL A 129 3.77 -2.97 2.53
C VAL A 129 2.43 -2.88 3.24
N ALA A 130 1.55 -2.02 2.75
CA ALA A 130 0.21 -1.91 3.28
C ALA A 130 -0.77 -2.79 2.51
N ILE A 131 -1.57 -3.57 3.23
CA ILE A 131 -2.62 -4.42 2.69
C ILE A 131 -3.93 -4.00 3.34
N VAL A 132 -4.75 -3.24 2.60
CA VAL A 132 -5.91 -2.56 3.16
C VAL A 132 -7.19 -2.92 2.43
N THR A 133 -8.31 -2.87 3.16
CA THR A 133 -9.64 -3.05 2.58
C THR A 133 -10.37 -1.72 2.45
N LYS A 134 -11.06 -1.52 1.32
CA LYS A 134 -12.03 -0.43 1.14
C LYS A 134 -13.43 -0.93 1.52
N PRO A 135 -14.28 -0.09 2.15
CA PRO A 135 -15.56 -0.52 2.69
C PRO A 135 -16.56 -0.93 1.59
N PHE A 136 -17.59 -1.69 1.96
CA PHE A 136 -18.69 -2.00 1.05
C PHE A 136 -19.54 -0.76 0.75
N ASN A 137 -20.20 -0.73 -0.41
CA ASN A 137 -21.08 0.39 -0.78
C ASN A 137 -22.23 0.61 0.21
N PHE A 138 -22.73 -0.45 0.85
CA PHE A 138 -23.81 -0.36 1.84
C PHE A 138 -23.39 0.28 3.16
N GLU A 139 -22.09 0.35 3.46
CA GLU A 139 -21.58 0.98 4.68
C GLU A 139 -21.70 2.52 4.66
N GLY A 140 -22.03 3.08 3.49
CA GLY A 140 -22.41 4.47 3.30
C GLY A 140 -21.29 5.35 2.76
N ARG A 141 -21.70 6.45 2.09
CA ARG A 141 -20.77 7.40 1.43
C ARG A 141 -19.74 8.02 2.37
N LYS A 142 -20.10 8.29 3.63
CA LYS A 142 -19.18 8.90 4.60
C LYS A 142 -17.93 8.03 4.83
N ARG A 143 -18.12 6.72 5.06
CA ARG A 143 -17.01 5.78 5.24
C ARG A 143 -16.18 5.64 3.98
N HIS A 144 -16.82 5.61 2.82
CA HIS A 144 -16.12 5.52 1.54
C HIS A 144 -15.22 6.76 1.30
N LEU A 145 -15.73 7.97 1.56
CA LEU A 145 -14.93 9.20 1.44
C LEU A 145 -13.75 9.21 2.42
N GLN A 146 -13.98 8.81 3.68
CA GLN A 146 -12.90 8.65 4.67
C GLN A 146 -11.85 7.63 4.20
N ALA A 147 -12.29 6.52 3.60
CA ALA A 147 -11.40 5.50 3.07
C ALA A 147 -10.52 6.04 1.94
N GLU A 148 -11.07 6.81 1.01
CA GLU A 148 -10.27 7.43 -0.07
C GLU A 148 -9.25 8.43 0.47
N GLN A 149 -9.63 9.25 1.47
CA GLN A 149 -8.70 10.19 2.11
C GLN A 149 -7.55 9.46 2.81
N GLY A 150 -7.86 8.43 3.61
CA GLY A 150 -6.85 7.61 4.27
C GLY A 150 -5.98 6.84 3.29
N TRP A 151 -6.55 6.36 2.17
CA TRP A 151 -5.82 5.69 1.10
C TRP A 151 -4.77 6.61 0.47
N GLN A 152 -5.16 7.86 0.16
CA GLN A 152 -4.24 8.85 -0.42
C GLN A 152 -3.10 9.22 0.53
N GLU A 153 -3.39 9.33 1.84
CA GLU A 153 -2.37 9.61 2.84
C GLU A 153 -1.43 8.41 3.01
N LEU A 154 -1.98 7.19 3.09
CA LEU A 154 -1.22 5.96 3.23
C LEU A 154 -0.27 5.72 2.06
N ASN A 155 -0.75 5.92 0.82
CA ASN A 155 0.03 5.75 -0.40
C ASN A 155 1.29 6.63 -0.46
N ARG A 156 1.32 7.75 0.27
CA ARG A 156 2.51 8.63 0.34
C ARG A 156 3.61 8.08 1.24
N TYR A 157 3.26 7.26 2.22
CA TYR A 157 4.20 6.75 3.23
C TYR A 157 4.57 5.29 3.02
N THR A 158 3.80 4.54 2.24
CA THR A 158 4.05 3.13 1.95
C THR A 158 4.85 2.94 0.67
N ASP A 159 5.70 1.92 0.62
CA ASP A 159 6.43 1.55 -0.59
C ASP A 159 5.52 0.83 -1.59
N THR A 160 4.66 -0.06 -1.08
CA THR A 160 3.62 -0.75 -1.84
C THR A 160 2.29 -0.75 -1.08
N LEU A 161 1.21 -0.42 -1.77
CA LEU A 161 -0.16 -0.39 -1.25
C LEU A 161 -1.06 -1.34 -2.03
N ILE A 162 -1.36 -2.50 -1.43
CA ILE A 162 -2.30 -3.49 -1.94
C ILE A 162 -3.71 -3.12 -1.45
N THR A 163 -4.60 -2.86 -2.39
CA THR A 163 -5.97 -2.42 -2.09
C THR A 163 -6.97 -3.50 -2.44
N ILE A 164 -7.74 -3.95 -1.45
CA ILE A 164 -8.82 -4.94 -1.63
C ILE A 164 -10.15 -4.20 -1.53
N PRO A 165 -10.85 -3.99 -2.65
CA PRO A 165 -12.20 -3.43 -2.62
C PRO A 165 -13.21 -4.48 -2.13
N ASN A 166 -13.76 -4.32 -0.92
CA ASN A 166 -14.73 -5.28 -0.37
C ASN A 166 -15.96 -5.47 -1.27
N GLN A 167 -16.31 -4.45 -2.06
CA GLN A 167 -17.38 -4.54 -3.05
C GLN A 167 -17.17 -5.68 -4.07
N ARG A 168 -15.92 -6.02 -4.43
CA ARG A 168 -15.60 -7.12 -5.34
C ARG A 168 -15.82 -8.49 -4.70
N LEU A 169 -15.84 -8.58 -3.38
CA LEU A 169 -16.13 -9.85 -2.70
C LEU A 169 -17.55 -10.33 -2.96
N LEU A 170 -18.49 -9.41 -3.22
CA LEU A 170 -19.88 -9.74 -3.52
C LEU A 170 -20.05 -10.40 -4.90
N THR A 171 -19.17 -10.13 -5.86
CA THR A 171 -19.24 -10.79 -7.18
C THR A 171 -18.80 -12.25 -7.09
N VAL A 172 -17.84 -12.54 -6.22
CA VAL A 172 -17.31 -13.89 -5.97
C VAL A 172 -18.27 -14.73 -5.11
N SER A 173 -19.04 -14.08 -4.23
CA SER A 173 -19.65 -14.74 -3.07
C SER A 173 -21.12 -15.15 -3.21
N GLY A 174 -21.76 -14.90 -4.36
CA GLY A 174 -23.17 -15.24 -4.58
C GLY A 174 -24.14 -14.42 -3.71
N LYS A 175 -25.44 -14.44 -4.06
CA LYS A 175 -26.47 -13.58 -3.42
C LYS A 175 -26.87 -14.00 -2.00
N GLU A 176 -26.49 -15.21 -1.57
CA GLU A 176 -26.94 -15.82 -0.31
C GLU A 176 -25.90 -15.72 0.82
N MET A 177 -24.71 -15.14 0.57
CA MET A 177 -23.66 -15.08 1.57
C MET A 177 -24.06 -14.20 2.77
N PRO A 178 -23.98 -14.72 4.01
CA PRO A 178 -24.17 -13.93 5.22
C PRO A 178 -23.09 -12.85 5.39
N LEU A 179 -23.44 -11.73 6.02
CA LEU A 179 -22.53 -10.60 6.24
C LEU A 179 -21.23 -10.99 6.96
N LEU A 180 -21.32 -11.85 7.98
CA LEU A 180 -20.15 -12.31 8.73
C LEU A 180 -19.18 -13.11 7.86
N GLU A 181 -19.72 -13.93 6.95
CA GLU A 181 -18.91 -14.71 6.02
C GLU A 181 -18.24 -13.81 4.98
N ALA A 182 -18.90 -12.73 4.55
CA ALA A 182 -18.31 -11.75 3.65
C ALA A 182 -17.10 -11.02 4.27
N PHE A 183 -17.18 -10.64 5.55
CA PHE A 183 -16.03 -10.08 6.27
C PHE A 183 -14.92 -11.10 6.45
N ARG A 184 -15.26 -12.35 6.83
CA ARG A 184 -14.26 -13.43 6.90
C ARG A 184 -13.58 -13.64 5.56
N LYS A 185 -14.30 -13.50 4.45
CA LYS A 185 -13.72 -13.62 3.11
C LYS A 185 -12.72 -12.51 2.80
N ALA A 186 -13.00 -11.28 3.26
CA ALA A 186 -12.06 -10.18 3.18
C ALA A 186 -10.78 -10.48 3.96
N ASP A 187 -10.93 -10.97 5.20
CA ASP A 187 -9.82 -11.35 6.07
C ASP A 187 -9.00 -12.52 5.49
N GLU A 188 -9.65 -13.50 4.87
CA GLU A 188 -8.99 -14.59 4.13
C GLU A 188 -8.12 -14.05 2.98
N ILE A 189 -8.60 -13.07 2.22
CA ILE A 189 -7.83 -12.48 1.12
C ILE A 189 -6.65 -11.69 1.66
N LEU A 190 -6.82 -10.94 2.76
CA LEU A 190 -5.72 -10.26 3.44
C LEU A 190 -4.64 -11.27 3.88
N TYR A 191 -5.05 -12.40 4.45
CA TYR A 191 -4.14 -13.49 4.78
C TYR A 191 -3.44 -14.06 3.55
N GLN A 192 -4.18 -14.32 2.46
CA GLN A 192 -3.58 -14.84 1.24
C GLN A 192 -2.56 -13.86 0.63
N ALA A 193 -2.80 -12.55 0.72
CA ALA A 193 -1.87 -11.52 0.27
C ALA A 193 -0.58 -11.53 1.09
N ALA A 194 -0.71 -11.52 2.43
CA ALA A 194 0.44 -11.58 3.33
C ALA A 194 1.22 -12.89 3.14
N LYS A 195 0.53 -14.04 3.11
CA LYS A 195 1.11 -15.37 2.87
C LYS A 195 1.82 -15.44 1.52
N GLY A 196 1.20 -14.92 0.47
CA GLY A 196 1.75 -14.96 -0.88
C GLY A 196 3.12 -14.30 -0.97
N ILE A 197 3.33 -13.20 -0.23
CA ILE A 197 4.61 -12.49 -0.18
C ILE A 197 5.56 -13.12 0.85
N SER A 198 5.08 -13.46 2.04
CA SER A 198 5.91 -14.04 3.09
C SER A 198 6.49 -15.40 2.67
N ASP A 199 5.72 -16.23 1.98
CA ASP A 199 6.16 -17.55 1.51
C ASP A 199 7.31 -17.44 0.50
N LEU A 200 7.33 -16.39 -0.32
CA LEU A 200 8.43 -16.14 -1.27
C LEU A 200 9.77 -15.85 -0.58
N ILE A 201 9.72 -15.37 0.67
CA ILE A 201 10.89 -14.91 1.43
C ILE A 201 11.31 -15.95 2.47
N LEU A 202 10.33 -16.51 3.21
CA LEU A 202 10.57 -17.32 4.40
C LEU A 202 10.61 -18.82 4.12
N VAL A 203 9.85 -19.29 3.13
CA VAL A 203 9.75 -20.72 2.85
C VAL A 203 10.82 -21.09 1.82
N PRO A 204 11.71 -22.05 2.13
CA PRO A 204 12.64 -22.57 1.14
C PRO A 204 11.87 -23.20 -0.02
N GLY A 205 11.85 -22.53 -1.15
CA GLY A 205 11.33 -22.98 -2.42
C GLY A 205 12.34 -23.80 -3.23
N LEU A 206 11.88 -24.37 -4.34
CA LEU A 206 12.77 -24.97 -5.35
C LEU A 206 13.58 -23.90 -6.09
N ILE A 207 12.98 -22.71 -6.23
CA ILE A 207 13.63 -21.50 -6.71
C ILE A 207 13.44 -20.47 -5.62
N ASN A 208 14.49 -20.29 -4.81
CA ASN A 208 14.52 -19.25 -3.78
C ASN A 208 14.80 -17.91 -4.41
N LEU A 209 14.01 -16.93 -3.98
CA LEU A 209 14.29 -15.52 -4.20
C LEU A 209 15.02 -14.98 -2.99
N ASP A 210 15.90 -14.01 -3.20
CA ASP A 210 16.45 -13.28 -2.06
C ASP A 210 15.50 -12.12 -1.67
N PHE A 211 15.66 -11.64 -0.43
CA PHE A 211 14.87 -10.50 0.04
C PHE A 211 15.18 -9.22 -0.74
N ALA A 212 16.37 -9.11 -1.35
CA ALA A 212 16.78 -7.93 -2.11
C ALA A 212 16.01 -7.79 -3.42
N ASP A 213 15.70 -8.89 -4.09
CA ASP A 213 14.86 -8.97 -5.29
C ASP A 213 13.46 -8.47 -4.96
N VAL A 214 12.84 -9.03 -3.91
CA VAL A 214 11.50 -8.62 -3.46
C VAL A 214 11.49 -7.14 -3.07
N LYS A 215 12.51 -6.69 -2.34
CA LYS A 215 12.67 -5.28 -1.99
C LYS A 215 12.79 -4.39 -3.23
N THR A 216 13.52 -4.80 -4.25
CA THR A 216 13.70 -4.03 -5.49
C THR A 216 12.39 -3.86 -6.26
N VAL A 217 11.54 -4.88 -6.32
CA VAL A 217 10.25 -4.82 -7.04
C VAL A 217 9.13 -4.18 -6.21
N MET A 218 9.22 -4.16 -4.89
CA MET A 218 8.19 -3.57 -4.03
C MET A 218 8.55 -2.17 -3.50
N SER A 219 9.79 -1.72 -3.64
CA SER A 219 10.20 -0.37 -3.23
C SER A 219 9.64 0.68 -4.21
N GLU A 220 9.01 1.72 -3.67
CA GLU A 220 8.55 2.91 -4.41
C GLU A 220 7.58 2.64 -5.60
N MET A 221 6.88 1.51 -5.58
CA MET A 221 5.95 1.15 -6.65
C MET A 221 4.54 1.71 -6.44
N GLY A 222 4.18 2.15 -5.23
CA GLY A 222 2.87 2.73 -4.95
C GLY A 222 1.77 1.68 -5.04
N MET A 223 0.80 1.88 -5.94
CA MET A 223 -0.37 1.00 -6.01
C MET A 223 -0.01 -0.40 -6.53
N ALA A 224 -0.53 -1.41 -5.84
CA ALA A 224 -0.44 -2.80 -6.23
C ALA A 224 -1.78 -3.51 -6.14
N MET A 225 -1.90 -4.58 -6.92
CA MET A 225 -3.06 -5.45 -6.91
C MET A 225 -2.63 -6.91 -6.91
N MET A 226 -3.52 -7.78 -6.41
CA MET A 226 -3.26 -9.19 -6.22
C MET A 226 -4.34 -10.02 -6.91
N GLY A 227 -3.91 -11.00 -7.70
CA GLY A 227 -4.73 -12.07 -8.23
C GLY A 227 -4.31 -13.42 -7.67
N MET A 228 -5.29 -14.29 -7.44
CA MET A 228 -5.05 -15.65 -6.98
C MET A 228 -5.93 -16.64 -7.72
N GLY A 229 -5.32 -17.76 -8.15
CA GLY A 229 -6.01 -18.89 -8.74
C GLY A 229 -5.56 -20.20 -8.11
N ILE A 230 -6.53 -21.09 -7.88
CA ILE A 230 -6.28 -22.46 -7.44
C ILE A 230 -6.93 -23.41 -8.44
N ALA A 231 -6.19 -24.43 -8.86
CA ALA A 231 -6.70 -25.48 -9.73
C ALA A 231 -6.06 -26.83 -9.39
N SER A 232 -6.65 -27.90 -9.93
CA SER A 232 -6.28 -29.29 -9.71
C SER A 232 -6.54 -30.10 -10.97
N GLY A 233 -5.87 -31.24 -11.13
CA GLY A 233 -5.96 -32.08 -12.33
C GLY A 233 -4.83 -31.80 -13.34
N GLU A 234 -4.95 -32.36 -14.54
CA GLU A 234 -3.88 -32.34 -15.56
C GLU A 234 -3.56 -30.93 -16.08
N ASN A 235 -4.57 -30.06 -16.21
CA ASN A 235 -4.41 -28.68 -16.68
C ASN A 235 -4.32 -27.65 -15.54
N ARG A 236 -3.97 -28.09 -14.32
CA ARG A 236 -3.98 -27.21 -13.15
C ARG A 236 -3.08 -25.98 -13.28
N ALA A 237 -1.97 -26.08 -14.03
CA ALA A 237 -1.07 -24.95 -14.25
C ALA A 237 -1.75 -23.80 -14.99
N VAL A 238 -2.29 -24.11 -16.17
CA VAL A 238 -2.97 -23.15 -17.04
C VAL A 238 -4.23 -22.61 -16.37
N GLU A 239 -5.03 -23.48 -15.76
CA GLU A 239 -6.26 -23.06 -15.08
C GLU A 239 -5.99 -22.17 -13.86
N ALA A 240 -4.98 -22.50 -13.05
CA ALA A 240 -4.62 -21.68 -11.89
C ALA A 240 -4.09 -20.30 -12.33
N ALA A 241 -3.23 -20.26 -13.34
CA ALA A 241 -2.73 -19.01 -13.90
C ALA A 241 -3.87 -18.16 -14.51
N GLN A 242 -4.77 -18.78 -15.28
CA GLN A 242 -5.92 -18.06 -15.85
C GLN A 242 -6.81 -17.47 -14.77
N LYS A 243 -7.13 -18.23 -13.72
CA LYS A 243 -7.91 -17.74 -12.56
C LYS A 243 -7.21 -16.63 -11.79
N ALA A 244 -5.88 -16.67 -11.71
CA ALA A 244 -5.11 -15.63 -11.07
C ALA A 244 -5.21 -14.30 -11.84
N ILE A 245 -5.07 -14.35 -13.18
CA ILE A 245 -5.14 -13.18 -14.07
C ILE A 245 -6.57 -12.63 -14.15
N SER A 246 -7.58 -13.51 -14.21
CA SER A 246 -9.00 -13.12 -14.26
C SER A 246 -9.63 -12.91 -12.89
N SER A 247 -8.82 -12.75 -11.84
CA SER A 247 -9.33 -12.58 -10.49
C SER A 247 -10.15 -11.29 -10.38
N PRO A 248 -11.33 -11.30 -9.74
CA PRO A 248 -12.15 -10.10 -9.54
C PRO A 248 -11.48 -8.97 -8.76
N LEU A 249 -10.36 -9.26 -8.11
CA LEU A 249 -9.52 -8.27 -7.42
C LEU A 249 -8.61 -7.48 -8.38
N LEU A 250 -8.48 -7.93 -9.63
CA LEU A 250 -7.74 -7.26 -10.72
C LEU A 250 -8.67 -6.63 -11.77
N GLU A 251 -9.99 -6.79 -11.63
CA GLU A 251 -10.96 -6.19 -12.55
C GLU A 251 -10.89 -4.65 -12.49
N ASP A 252 -10.78 -4.03 -13.67
CA ASP A 252 -10.66 -2.58 -13.98
C ASP A 252 -9.23 -2.05 -14.24
N ILE A 253 -8.18 -2.78 -13.86
CA ILE A 253 -6.79 -2.35 -14.10
C ILE A 253 -6.05 -3.45 -14.84
N SER A 254 -5.66 -3.17 -16.08
CA SER A 254 -4.89 -4.14 -16.86
C SER A 254 -3.52 -4.37 -16.22
N ILE A 255 -3.19 -5.64 -15.98
CA ILE A 255 -1.87 -6.08 -15.51
C ILE A 255 -0.77 -5.69 -16.51
N HIS A 256 -1.14 -5.41 -17.77
CA HIS A 256 -0.20 -4.91 -18.78
C HIS A 256 0.48 -3.59 -18.38
N GLY A 257 -0.10 -2.79 -17.48
CA GLY A 257 0.51 -1.54 -17.02
C GLY A 257 1.48 -1.68 -15.84
N ALA A 258 1.69 -2.90 -15.33
CA ALA A 258 2.54 -3.14 -14.17
C ALA A 258 4.03 -3.02 -14.52
N LYS A 259 4.81 -2.34 -13.68
CA LYS A 259 6.27 -2.24 -13.82
C LYS A 259 6.99 -3.42 -13.17
N GLY A 260 6.37 -4.00 -12.15
CA GLY A 260 6.88 -5.14 -11.41
C GLY A 260 5.80 -6.18 -11.20
N ILE A 261 6.16 -7.45 -11.30
CA ILE A 261 5.26 -8.57 -11.06
C ILE A 261 5.96 -9.57 -10.15
N LEU A 262 5.31 -9.91 -9.05
CA LEU A 262 5.71 -11.02 -8.19
C LEU A 262 4.80 -12.21 -8.50
N LEU A 263 5.40 -13.28 -9.00
CA LEU A 263 4.73 -14.54 -9.30
C LEU A 263 5.15 -15.59 -8.27
N ASN A 264 4.20 -16.02 -7.44
CA ASN A 264 4.37 -17.14 -6.53
C ASN A 264 3.55 -18.33 -7.01
N ILE A 265 4.25 -19.44 -7.30
CA ILE A 265 3.63 -20.74 -7.59
C ILE A 265 3.82 -21.64 -6.38
N THR A 266 2.72 -22.08 -5.79
CA THR A 266 2.71 -23.07 -4.70
C THR A 266 2.07 -24.37 -5.17
N GLY A 267 2.75 -25.49 -5.01
CA GLY A 267 2.24 -26.81 -5.40
C GLY A 267 2.68 -27.91 -4.43
N GLY A 268 2.14 -29.11 -4.62
CA GLY A 268 2.61 -30.29 -3.90
C GLY A 268 3.99 -30.78 -4.37
N PRO A 269 4.53 -31.84 -3.74
CA PRO A 269 5.78 -32.48 -4.18
C PRO A 269 5.73 -33.05 -5.61
N ASP A 270 4.52 -33.15 -6.16
CA ASP A 270 4.21 -33.56 -7.53
C ASP A 270 4.28 -32.40 -8.54
N LEU A 271 4.65 -31.19 -8.12
CA LEU A 271 4.82 -30.04 -9.00
C LEU A 271 5.99 -30.25 -9.97
N THR A 272 5.70 -30.12 -11.27
CA THR A 272 6.70 -30.32 -12.32
C THR A 272 7.21 -29.00 -12.90
N LEU A 273 8.41 -29.03 -13.49
CA LEU A 273 8.98 -27.86 -14.18
C LEU A 273 8.13 -27.44 -15.40
N HIS A 274 7.48 -28.40 -16.07
CA HIS A 274 6.60 -28.13 -17.21
C HIS A 274 5.42 -27.25 -16.79
N GLU A 275 4.73 -27.62 -15.71
CA GLU A 275 3.60 -26.87 -15.16
C GLU A 275 4.01 -25.45 -14.72
N ILE A 276 5.17 -25.32 -14.08
CA ILE A 276 5.73 -24.02 -13.72
C ILE A 276 5.94 -23.15 -14.97
N ASN A 277 6.57 -23.72 -16.01
CA ASN A 277 6.87 -22.99 -17.24
C ASN A 277 5.58 -22.57 -17.99
N GLU A 278 4.57 -23.44 -18.05
CA GLU A 278 3.28 -23.11 -18.67
C GLU A 278 2.57 -21.96 -17.96
N ALA A 279 2.48 -22.02 -16.62
CA ALA A 279 1.86 -20.97 -15.83
C ALA A 279 2.61 -19.64 -15.95
N SER A 280 3.96 -19.66 -15.88
CA SER A 280 4.78 -18.46 -16.02
C SER A 280 4.67 -17.86 -17.42
N THR A 281 4.71 -18.67 -18.48
CA THR A 281 4.58 -18.21 -19.87
C THR A 281 3.21 -17.57 -20.12
N LEU A 282 2.14 -18.13 -19.56
CA LEU A 282 0.80 -17.55 -19.72
C LEU A 282 0.72 -16.16 -19.05
N ILE A 283 1.29 -16.01 -17.86
CA ILE A 283 1.30 -14.71 -17.16
C ILE A 283 2.17 -13.71 -17.92
N GLN A 284 3.34 -14.12 -18.39
CA GLN A 284 4.22 -13.25 -19.19
C GLN A 284 3.52 -12.68 -20.43
N LYS A 285 2.72 -13.50 -21.13
CA LYS A 285 1.94 -13.06 -22.31
C LYS A 285 0.88 -12.01 -22.00
N GLU A 286 0.36 -12.00 -20.77
CA GLU A 286 -0.66 -11.07 -20.30
C GLU A 286 -0.06 -9.84 -19.59
N THR A 287 1.25 -9.65 -19.73
CA THR A 287 2.02 -8.59 -19.06
C THR A 287 2.92 -7.85 -20.06
N CYS A 288 3.44 -6.68 -19.69
CA CYS A 288 4.34 -5.93 -20.56
C CYS A 288 5.72 -6.60 -20.66
N GLU A 289 6.31 -6.62 -21.86
CA GLU A 289 7.67 -7.16 -22.09
C GLU A 289 8.77 -6.46 -21.28
N GLU A 290 8.53 -5.22 -20.82
CA GLU A 290 9.48 -4.44 -20.01
C GLU A 290 9.28 -4.60 -18.49
N ALA A 291 8.27 -5.36 -18.06
CA ALA A 291 7.99 -5.54 -16.64
C ALA A 291 9.05 -6.42 -15.96
N ASN A 292 9.52 -6.02 -14.77
CA ASN A 292 10.42 -6.84 -13.98
C ASN A 292 9.63 -7.96 -13.29
N ILE A 293 9.79 -9.20 -13.75
CA ILE A 293 9.07 -10.36 -13.24
C ILE A 293 9.96 -11.15 -12.29
N ILE A 294 9.55 -11.19 -11.03
CA ILE A 294 10.15 -12.03 -10.00
C ILE A 294 9.34 -13.32 -9.86
N PHE A 295 10.03 -14.44 -9.94
CA PHE A 295 9.43 -15.77 -9.93
C PHE A 295 9.88 -16.58 -8.71
N GLY A 296 8.93 -17.10 -7.94
CA GLY A 296 9.19 -18.07 -6.87
C GLY A 296 8.30 -19.31 -6.97
N ALA A 297 8.88 -20.46 -6.61
CA ALA A 297 8.21 -21.75 -6.59
C ALA A 297 8.36 -22.41 -5.22
N VAL A 298 7.24 -22.62 -4.52
CA VAL A 298 7.18 -23.17 -3.16
C VAL A 298 6.50 -24.54 -3.18
N ILE A 299 7.08 -25.50 -2.46
CA ILE A 299 6.51 -26.84 -2.29
C ILE A 299 5.80 -26.93 -0.93
N ASP A 300 4.47 -27.05 -0.96
CA ASP A 300 3.64 -27.29 0.21
C ASP A 300 3.08 -28.72 0.16
N LYS A 301 3.48 -29.56 1.12
CA LYS A 301 3.02 -30.97 1.23
C LYS A 301 1.51 -31.10 1.37
N ARG A 302 0.81 -30.06 1.82
CA ARG A 302 -0.65 -30.04 1.97
C ARG A 302 -1.38 -29.86 0.64
N MET A 303 -0.68 -29.45 -0.42
CA MET A 303 -1.24 -29.12 -1.74
C MET A 303 -1.05 -30.25 -2.78
N ASN A 304 -0.97 -31.51 -2.36
CA ASN A 304 -0.80 -32.63 -3.28
C ASN A 304 -1.94 -32.68 -4.32
N GLY A 305 -1.59 -32.73 -5.61
CA GLY A 305 -2.58 -32.71 -6.71
C GLY A 305 -3.21 -31.33 -6.97
N GLN A 306 -2.76 -30.27 -6.29
CA GLN A 306 -3.25 -28.90 -6.46
C GLN A 306 -2.10 -27.93 -6.76
N MET A 307 -2.41 -26.89 -7.53
CA MET A 307 -1.50 -25.78 -7.81
C MET A 307 -2.21 -24.47 -7.50
N ARG A 308 -1.52 -23.60 -6.77
CA ARG A 308 -1.92 -22.22 -6.49
C ARG A 308 -0.96 -21.28 -7.17
N VAL A 309 -1.52 -20.32 -7.90
CA VAL A 309 -0.77 -19.26 -8.55
C VAL A 309 -1.23 -17.94 -7.94
N THR A 310 -0.28 -17.18 -7.43
CA THR A 310 -0.50 -15.84 -6.88
C THR A 310 0.30 -14.84 -7.70
N VAL A 311 -0.37 -13.82 -8.20
CA VAL A 311 0.22 -12.74 -8.99
C VAL A 311 0.02 -11.45 -8.21
N ILE A 312 1.11 -10.73 -7.96
CA ILE A 312 1.05 -9.39 -7.37
C ILE A 312 1.68 -8.43 -8.37
N ALA A 313 0.86 -7.55 -8.90
CA ALA A 313 1.26 -6.53 -9.87
C ALA A 313 1.51 -5.22 -9.13
N THR A 314 2.71 -4.66 -9.27
CA THR A 314 3.15 -3.41 -8.63
C THR A 314 3.46 -2.35 -9.69
N GLY A 315 3.40 -1.07 -9.31
CA GLY A 315 3.70 0.05 -10.20
C GLY A 315 2.50 0.48 -11.07
N LEU A 316 1.29 0.09 -10.68
CA LEU A 316 0.06 0.40 -11.41
C LEU A 316 -0.31 1.89 -11.26
N GLY A 317 -0.74 2.54 -12.34
CA GLY A 317 -1.29 3.91 -12.30
C GLY A 317 -0.29 5.07 -12.33
N GLN A 318 1.03 4.82 -12.27
CA GLN A 318 2.04 5.89 -12.36
C GLN A 318 2.02 6.60 -13.73
N GLU A 319 1.66 5.89 -14.81
CA GLU A 319 1.60 6.47 -16.15
C GLU A 319 0.37 7.38 -16.34
N GLU A 320 -0.77 7.04 -15.73
CA GLU A 320 -1.98 7.87 -15.77
C GLU A 320 -1.80 9.16 -14.98
N GLU A 321 -1.22 9.12 -13.78
CA GLU A 321 -0.93 10.34 -13.02
C GLU A 321 0.08 11.25 -13.73
N LYS A 322 1.11 10.68 -14.36
CA LYS A 322 2.09 11.43 -15.15
C LYS A 322 1.46 12.03 -16.41
N GLN A 323 0.63 11.28 -17.13
CA GLN A 323 -0.13 11.75 -18.28
C GLN A 323 -1.14 12.84 -17.89
N GLU A 324 -1.83 12.70 -16.76
CA GLU A 324 -2.78 13.68 -16.28
C GLU A 324 -2.08 14.96 -15.79
N ARG A 325 -0.93 14.82 -15.12
CA ARG A 325 -0.06 15.96 -14.76
C ARG A 325 0.48 16.67 -16.00
N LEU A 326 0.90 15.93 -17.04
CA LEU A 326 1.32 16.49 -18.32
C LEU A 326 0.15 17.15 -19.08
N ARG A 327 -1.05 16.59 -19.03
CA ARG A 327 -2.27 17.22 -19.59
C ARG A 327 -2.61 18.51 -18.85
N ARG A 328 -2.53 18.53 -17.52
CA ARG A 328 -2.72 19.75 -16.70
C ARG A 328 -1.67 20.82 -17.00
N LEU A 329 -0.42 20.42 -17.26
CA LEU A 329 0.66 21.33 -17.68
C LEU A 329 0.50 21.84 -19.12
N ARG A 330 -0.19 21.08 -19.99
CA ARG A 330 -0.49 21.47 -21.39
C ARG A 330 -1.74 22.34 -21.53
N VAL A 331 -2.49 22.61 -20.47
CA VAL A 331 -3.55 23.65 -20.48
C VAL A 331 -2.90 25.03 -20.30
N ILE A 332 -1.98 25.38 -21.20
CA ILE A 332 -1.79 26.77 -21.57
C ILE A 332 -2.85 26.98 -22.65
N PRO A 333 -3.83 27.89 -22.48
CA PRO A 333 -4.73 28.20 -23.57
C PRO A 333 -3.86 28.60 -24.77
N ASP A 334 -4.25 28.18 -25.98
CA ASP A 334 -3.61 28.59 -27.23
C ASP A 334 -3.86 30.11 -27.40
N GLU A 335 -3.15 30.91 -26.62
CA GLU A 335 -3.11 32.36 -26.74
C GLU A 335 -2.07 32.64 -27.81
N SER A 336 -2.54 32.94 -29.01
CA SER A 336 -1.71 33.37 -30.13
C SER A 336 -0.61 34.33 -29.66
N GLU A 337 0.63 34.09 -30.12
CA GLU A 337 1.83 34.88 -29.80
C GLU A 337 1.66 36.37 -30.14
N GLU A 338 0.64 36.73 -30.92
CA GLU A 338 0.37 38.09 -31.42
C GLU A 338 -0.08 39.12 -30.37
N ASN A 339 -0.19 38.78 -29.08
CA ASN A 339 -0.75 39.70 -28.08
C ASN A 339 -0.08 39.61 -26.68
N MET A 340 1.24 39.34 -26.62
CA MET A 340 1.99 39.37 -25.35
C MET A 340 2.30 40.79 -24.83
N ASP A 341 2.14 41.82 -25.66
CA ASP A 341 2.39 43.22 -25.27
C ASP A 341 1.24 43.83 -24.44
N ILE A 342 0.13 43.11 -24.28
CA ILE A 342 -1.03 43.56 -23.51
C ILE A 342 -1.01 42.89 -22.13
N PRO A 343 -1.08 43.65 -21.02
CA PRO A 343 -1.16 43.07 -19.68
C PRO A 343 -2.33 42.09 -19.53
N THR A 344 -2.08 40.94 -18.88
CA THR A 344 -2.98 39.78 -18.78
C THR A 344 -4.39 40.12 -18.27
N PHE A 345 -4.53 41.17 -17.46
CA PHE A 345 -5.82 41.60 -16.90
C PHE A 345 -6.76 42.26 -17.93
N LEU A 346 -6.21 42.97 -18.93
CA LEU A 346 -6.99 43.57 -20.04
C LEU A 346 -7.38 42.51 -21.07
N ARG A 347 -6.51 41.53 -21.32
CA ARG A 347 -6.75 40.42 -22.28
C ARG A 347 -7.94 39.55 -21.89
N ARG A 348 -8.24 39.43 -20.59
CA ARG A 348 -9.36 38.63 -20.05
C ARG A 348 -10.67 39.41 -19.89
N GLY A 349 -10.78 40.62 -20.44
CA GLY A 349 -12.03 41.39 -20.48
C GLY A 349 -12.56 41.86 -19.12
N LYS A 350 -11.71 41.93 -18.08
CA LYS A 350 -12.09 42.44 -16.77
C LYS A 350 -11.94 43.96 -16.73
N SER A 351 -12.99 44.68 -16.35
CA SER A 351 -12.92 46.13 -16.13
C SER A 351 -12.17 46.42 -14.82
N ILE A 352 -11.47 47.56 -14.81
CA ILE A 352 -10.73 48.07 -13.64
C ILE A 352 -11.62 48.24 -12.40
N ASP A 353 -12.93 48.43 -12.58
CA ASP A 353 -13.90 48.58 -11.49
C ASP A 353 -14.10 47.32 -10.64
N GLN A 354 -13.79 46.12 -11.18
CA GLN A 354 -13.85 44.86 -10.42
C GLN A 354 -12.71 44.71 -9.39
N PHE A 355 -11.75 45.63 -9.36
CA PHE A 355 -10.61 45.64 -8.41
C PHE A 355 -10.73 46.71 -7.32
N SER A 356 -11.89 47.37 -7.19
CA SER A 356 -12.12 48.47 -6.25
C SER A 356 -11.98 48.11 -4.75
N ASP A 357 -11.93 46.81 -4.40
CA ASP A 357 -11.74 46.35 -3.02
C ASP A 357 -10.28 46.10 -2.61
N PHE A 358 -9.30 46.25 -3.51
CA PHE A 358 -7.89 46.19 -3.13
C PHE A 358 -7.40 47.56 -2.67
N ARG A 359 -7.29 47.76 -1.35
CA ARG A 359 -6.48 48.85 -0.79
C ARG A 359 -5.01 48.61 -1.14
N PHE A 360 -4.52 49.27 -2.18
CA PHE A 360 -3.09 49.40 -2.41
C PHE A 360 -2.45 50.07 -1.20
N HIS A 361 -1.62 49.34 -0.45
CA HIS A 361 -0.63 49.99 0.39
C HIS A 361 0.37 50.67 -0.55
N LYS A 362 0.54 51.98 -0.36
CA LYS A 362 1.51 52.80 -1.11
C LYS A 362 2.86 52.07 -1.04
N ALA A 363 3.34 51.58 -2.17
CA ALA A 363 4.70 51.09 -2.26
C ALA A 363 5.62 52.26 -1.90
N ALA A 364 6.56 52.01 -0.98
CA ALA A 364 7.69 52.89 -0.77
C ALA A 364 8.45 53.07 -2.10
N GLU A 365 9.11 54.22 -2.21
CA GLU A 365 9.77 54.83 -3.36
C GLU A 365 10.40 53.89 -4.42
N PRO A 366 10.47 54.34 -5.69
CA PRO A 366 10.95 53.53 -6.80
C PRO A 366 12.39 53.06 -6.57
N PHE A 367 12.61 51.75 -6.72
CA PHE A 367 13.95 51.18 -6.77
C PHE A 367 14.72 51.83 -7.93
N PRO A 368 15.96 52.31 -7.69
CA PRO A 368 16.79 52.82 -8.78
C PRO A 368 17.12 51.68 -9.74
N GLU A 369 17.18 52.00 -11.03
CA GLU A 369 17.65 51.10 -12.09
C GLU A 369 19.02 50.53 -11.72
N VAL A 370 19.11 49.21 -11.59
CA VAL A 370 20.38 48.49 -11.43
C VAL A 370 20.45 47.42 -12.51
N GLU A 371 20.62 47.86 -13.76
CA GLU A 371 21.50 47.12 -14.67
C GLU A 371 22.90 47.11 -14.05
N GLU A 372 23.62 46.00 -14.18
CA GLU A 372 25.00 45.79 -13.68
C GLU A 372 25.17 45.46 -12.17
N ARG A 373 24.64 44.34 -11.67
CA ARG A 373 25.18 43.72 -10.42
C ARG A 373 25.17 42.19 -10.37
N TYR A 374 25.46 41.52 -11.50
CA TYR A 374 25.65 40.07 -11.53
C TYR A 374 27.11 39.60 -11.50
N ASP A 375 28.10 40.48 -11.62
CA ASP A 375 29.52 40.09 -11.69
C ASP A 375 30.29 40.05 -10.36
N VAL A 376 29.60 40.19 -9.21
CA VAL A 376 30.27 40.11 -7.90
C VAL A 376 29.74 38.93 -7.08
N PRO A 377 30.60 37.94 -6.73
CA PRO A 377 30.23 36.77 -5.95
C PRO A 377 29.59 37.10 -4.60
N THR A 378 28.63 36.26 -4.21
CA THR A 378 27.65 36.48 -3.13
C THR A 378 28.27 36.71 -1.74
N PHE A 379 29.52 36.28 -1.50
CA PHE A 379 30.17 36.36 -0.18
C PHE A 379 30.72 37.75 0.17
N MET A 380 30.87 38.67 -0.79
CA MET A 380 31.25 40.07 -0.50
C MET A 380 30.07 40.99 -0.16
N ARG A 381 28.83 40.47 -0.16
CA ARG A 381 27.61 41.28 0.05
C ARG A 381 27.14 41.38 1.50
N LYS A 382 27.93 40.94 2.49
CA LYS A 382 27.57 41.05 3.90
C LYS A 382 28.59 41.88 4.68
N GLN A 383 28.17 43.06 5.10
CA GLN A 383 28.56 43.69 6.37
C GLN A 383 27.35 44.45 6.95
N PRO A 384 27.33 44.67 8.27
CA PRO A 384 26.17 44.43 9.13
C PRO A 384 25.28 45.66 9.29
N ASP A 385 23.99 45.41 9.58
CA ASP A 385 23.30 45.93 10.77
C ASP A 385 22.12 44.99 11.12
#